data_AF-A0A946RDC5-F1
#
_entry.id   AF-A0A946RDC5-F1
#
_cell.length_a   1.000
_cell.length_b   1.000
_cell.length_c   1.000
_cell.angle_alpha   90.00
_cell.angle_beta   90.00
_cell.angle_gamma   90.00
#
_symmetry.space_group_name_H-M   'P 1'
#
loop_
_entity.id
_entity.type
_entity.pdbx_description
1 polymer ?
#
loop_
_entity_poly.entity_id
_entity_poly.type
_entity_poly.pdbx_seq_one_letter_code
_entity_poly.pdbx_strand_id
1 'polypeptide(L)' 'MIKQTARITLGIILVIIGLIGGLIPIFQGWMFGIPGLIILADYFPPAKRLLDWAKKKAGINKKGNE' A
#
# COMPACT_ATOMS: atom_id res chain seq x y z
N MET A 1 -6.48 -7.45 24.52
CA MET A 1 -5.12 -6.84 24.54
C MET A 1 -4.51 -6.72 23.13
N ILE A 2 -4.62 -7.73 22.26
CA ILE A 2 -4.12 -7.71 20.86
C ILE A 2 -4.60 -6.51 20.02
N LYS A 3 -5.83 -6.01 20.22
CA LYS A 3 -6.41 -4.89 19.46
C LYS A 3 -5.67 -3.55 19.66
N GLN A 4 -5.05 -3.35 20.83
CA GLN A 4 -4.32 -2.13 21.17
C GLN A 4 -2.93 -2.15 20.51
N THR A 5 -2.18 -3.24 20.69
CA THR A 5 -0.89 -3.46 20.05
C THR A 5 -1.00 -3.37 18.53
N ALA A 6 -2.01 -4.00 17.92
CA ALA A 6 -2.22 -3.94 16.48
C ALA A 6 -2.48 -2.50 15.96
N ARG A 7 -3.23 -1.69 16.71
CA ARG A 7 -3.49 -0.28 16.35
C ARG A 7 -2.23 0.58 16.45
N ILE A 8 -1.42 0.36 17.48
CA ILE A 8 -0.15 1.08 17.67
C ILE A 8 0.86 0.68 16.59
N THR A 9 1.00 -0.62 16.32
CA THR A 9 1.88 -1.13 15.26
C THR A 9 1.43 -0.61 13.88
N LEU A 10 0.13 -0.59 13.59
CA LEU A 10 -0.41 0.00 12.37
C LEU A 10 -0.11 1.51 12.27
N GLY A 11 -0.29 2.25 13.36
CA GLY A 11 0.00 3.69 13.41
C GLY A 11 1.47 3.99 13.11
N ILE A 12 2.39 3.21 13.70
CA ILE A 12 3.84 3.36 13.47
C ILE A 12 4.19 3.06 12.00
N ILE A 13 3.65 1.98 11.43
CA ILE A 13 3.86 1.63 10.02
C ILE A 13 3.35 2.75 9.09
N LEU A 14 2.20 3.33 9.38
CA LEU A 14 1.62 4.43 8.61
C LEU A 14 2.48 5.71 8.68
N VAL A 15 3.02 6.04 9.85
CA VAL A 15 3.92 7.20 10.03
C VAL A 15 5.23 7.01 9.25
N ILE A 16 5.81 5.81 9.30
CA ILE A 16 7.05 5.49 8.56
C ILE A 16 6.83 5.58 7.04
N ILE A 17 5.73 5.03 6.52
CA ILE A 17 5.38 5.14 5.10
C ILE A 17 5.13 6.60 4.71
N GLY A 18 4.46 7.39 5.56
CA GLY A 18 4.25 8.82 5.34
C GLY A 18 5.54 9.62 5.30
N LEU A 19 6.50 9.32 6.18
CA LEU A 19 7.81 9.95 6.20
C LEU A 19 8.66 9.56 4.98
N ILE A 20 8.70 8.28 4.62
CA ILE A 20 9.45 7.80 3.44
C ILE A 20 8.84 8.35 2.15
N GLY A 21 7.50 8.41 2.08
CA GLY A 21 6.77 8.97 0.93
C GLY A 21 6.88 10.50 0.81
N GLY A 22 7.11 11.21 1.92
CA GLY A 22 7.25 12.67 1.94
C GLY A 22 8.68 13.18 1.72
N LEU A 23 9.71 12.39 2.07
CA LEU A 23 11.09 12.89 2.15
C LEU A 23 11.98 12.57 0.93
N ILE A 24 11.60 11.65 0.03
CA ILE A 24 12.47 11.25 -1.11
C ILE A 24 11.85 11.63 -2.47
N PRO A 25 12.35 12.71 -3.14
CA PRO A 25 11.83 13.16 -4.42
C PRO A 25 12.73 12.86 -5.65
N ILE A 26 13.51 11.75 -5.68
CA ILE A 26 14.36 11.45 -6.86
C ILE A 26 14.09 10.09 -7.51
N PHE A 27 13.82 9.05 -6.74
CA PHE A 27 13.27 7.80 -7.28
C PHE A 27 11.85 7.68 -6.76
N GLN A 28 10.88 8.02 -7.61
CA GLN A 28 9.47 7.80 -7.35
C GLN A 28 9.26 6.31 -7.04
N GLY A 29 9.38 5.91 -5.78
CA GLY A 29 9.29 4.52 -5.34
C GLY A 29 7.95 3.87 -5.69
N TRP A 30 6.96 4.69 -6.02
CA TRP A 30 5.68 4.28 -6.58
C TRP A 30 5.74 3.87 -8.06
N MET A 31 6.66 4.42 -8.85
CA MET A 31 6.81 4.10 -10.28
C MET A 31 7.26 2.65 -10.49
N PHE A 32 8.04 2.10 -9.56
CA PHE A 32 8.41 0.67 -9.52
C PHE A 32 7.61 -0.13 -8.48
N GLY A 33 7.19 0.51 -7.39
CA GLY A 33 6.44 -0.12 -6.30
C GLY A 33 5.02 -0.49 -6.69
N ILE A 34 4.30 0.32 -7.49
CA ILE A 34 2.95 -0.02 -7.94
C ILE A 34 2.97 -1.22 -8.90
N PRO A 35 3.78 -1.24 -9.98
CA PRO A 35 3.88 -2.41 -10.85
C PRO A 35 4.37 -3.66 -10.10
N GLY A 36 5.37 -3.50 -9.21
CA GLY A 36 5.90 -4.60 -8.42
C GLY A 36 4.89 -5.16 -7.41
N LEU A 37 4.11 -4.31 -6.75
CA LEU A 37 3.05 -4.73 -5.83
C LEU A 37 1.87 -5.36 -6.56
N ILE A 38 1.58 -4.94 -7.80
CA ILE A 38 0.60 -5.59 -8.70
C ILE A 38 1.03 -7.03 -8.98
N ILE A 39 2.28 -7.24 -9.38
CA ILE A 39 2.81 -8.59 -9.64
C ILE A 39 2.81 -9.42 -8.35
N LEU A 40 3.27 -8.86 -7.24
CA LEU A 40 3.35 -9.58 -5.96
C LEU A 40 1.97 -9.94 -5.40
N ALA A 41 0.95 -9.13 -5.68
CA ALA A 41 -0.43 -9.39 -5.30
C ALA A 41 -1.05 -10.62 -5.99
N ASP A 42 -0.57 -10.98 -7.18
CA ASP A 42 -1.04 -12.19 -7.88
C ASP A 42 -0.49 -13.48 -7.26
N TYR A 43 0.68 -13.42 -6.61
CA TYR A 43 1.30 -14.57 -5.94
C TYR A 43 1.01 -14.64 -4.43
N PHE A 44 0.87 -13.49 -3.74
CA PHE A 44 0.70 -13.43 -2.30
C PHE A 44 -0.67 -12.84 -1.88
N PRO A 45 -1.54 -13.61 -1.21
CA PRO A 45 -2.81 -13.14 -0.66
C PRO A 45 -2.74 -11.88 0.23
N PRO A 46 -1.72 -11.70 1.11
CA PRO A 46 -1.62 -10.50 1.94
C PRO A 46 -1.24 -9.25 1.13
N ALA A 47 -0.38 -9.38 0.11
CA ALA A 47 0.01 -8.27 -0.77
C ALA A 47 -1.19 -7.78 -1.61
N LYS A 48 -2.04 -8.70 -2.05
CA LYS A 48 -3.31 -8.39 -2.73
C LYS A 48 -4.22 -7.48 -1.92
N ARG A 49 -4.36 -7.71 -0.61
CA ARG A 49 -5.20 -6.88 0.27
C ARG A 49 -4.65 -5.46 0.42
N LEU A 50 -3.33 -5.34 0.49
CA LEU A 50 -2.63 -4.06 0.55
C LEU A 50 -2.80 -3.27 -0.75
N LEU A 51 -2.68 -3.95 -1.90
CA LEU A 51 -2.93 -3.37 -3.21
C LEU A 51 -4.39 -2.95 -3.39
N ASP A 52 -5.35 -3.78 -2.94
CA ASP A 52 -6.78 -3.48 -3.04
C ASP A 52 -7.17 -2.28 -2.15
N TRP A 53 -6.60 -2.19 -0.95
CA TRP A 53 -6.72 -1.02 -0.09
C TRP A 53 -6.11 0.23 -0.73
N ALA A 54 -4.92 0.10 -1.35
CA ALA A 54 -4.26 1.20 -2.05
C ALA A 54 -5.08 1.67 -3.27
N LYS A 55 -5.62 0.75 -4.08
CA LYS A 55 -6.51 1.07 -5.21
C LYS A 55 -7.78 1.77 -4.74
N LYS A 56 -8.40 1.29 -3.65
CA LYS A 56 -9.60 1.88 -3.07
C LYS A 56 -9.34 3.28 -2.50
N LYS A 57 -8.17 3.50 -1.89
CA LYS A 57 -7.75 4.80 -1.35
C LYS A 57 -7.34 5.79 -2.45
N ALA A 58 -6.79 5.29 -3.57
CA ALA A 58 -6.45 6.08 -4.74
C ALA A 58 -7.68 6.44 -5.61
N GLY A 59 -8.88 5.95 -5.27
CA GLY A 59 -10.08 6.21 -6.05
C GLY A 59 -10.06 5.55 -7.44
N ILE A 60 -9.15 4.58 -7.67
CA ILE A 60 -9.11 3.76 -8.88
C ILE A 60 -10.24 2.73 -8.75
N ASN A 61 -11.48 3.22 -8.75
CA ASN A 61 -12.66 2.41 -8.85
C ASN A 61 -12.72 1.87 -10.27
N LYS A 62 -12.48 0.57 -10.38
CA LYS A 62 -12.75 -0.32 -11.52
C LYS A 62 -13.65 0.31 -12.59
N LYS A 63 -13.03 0.83 -13.66
CA LYS A 63 -13.62 0.86 -15.00
C LYS A 63 -12.75 -0.03 -15.87
N GLY A 64 -13.13 -1.30 -15.92
CA GLY A 64 -12.39 -2.38 -16.57
C GLY A 64 -13.25 -3.62 -16.48
N ASN A 65 -14.40 -3.54 -17.12
CA ASN A 65 -15.34 -4.63 -17.37
C ASN A 65 -16.02 -4.29 -18.70
N GLU A 66 -15.22 -4.26 -19.76
CA GLU A 66 -15.62 -4.36 -21.17
C GLU A 66 -14.55 -5.20 -21.87
#